data_AF-A0A7D4E2X7-F1
#
_entry.id   AF-A0A7D4E2X7-F1
#
_cell.length_a   1.000
_cell.length_b   1.000
_cell.length_c   1.000
_cell.angle_alpha   90.00
_cell.angle_beta   90.00
_cell.angle_gamma   90.00
#
_symmetry.space_group_name_H-M   'P 1'
#
loop_
_entity.id
_entity.type
_entity.pdbx_description
1 polymer ?
#
loop_
_entity_poly.entity_id
_entity_poly.type
_entity_poly.pdbx_seq_one_letter_code
_entity_poly.pdbx_strand_id
1 'polypeptide(L)'
;MNRLTLLILAVSVAAAAPAVQAEPKTREQVRLELEQAKNAGLVTYGEQDYPPAIAPSQAGKTSAQVADELQRAQAAGLVTYGELDYPPSLPATASKTRAEVRADLKLWQRSGMEDLYRGSQEPDVFSLKYRQRYAEYVRMRTGAEYRQQLEIENGRQ
;
A
#
# COMPACT_ATOMS: atom_id res chain seq x y z
N MET A 1 47.73 -9.23 33.90
CA MET A 1 48.27 -7.98 34.49
C MET A 1 47.31 -6.85 34.19
N ASN A 2 46.60 -6.36 35.21
CA ASN A 2 45.79 -5.14 35.16
C ASN A 2 46.70 -3.91 35.17
N ARG A 3 46.40 -2.90 34.33
CA ARG A 3 46.64 -1.46 34.60
C ARG A 3 45.55 -0.66 33.88
N LEU A 4 44.52 -0.24 34.63
CA LEU A 4 44.37 1.05 35.33
C LEU A 4 43.88 2.18 34.42
N THR A 5 42.67 2.59 34.76
CA THR A 5 41.79 3.64 34.25
C THR A 5 42.42 5.02 34.22
N LEU A 6 42.04 5.85 33.26
CA LEU A 6 41.96 7.30 33.44
C LEU A 6 40.74 7.85 32.69
N LEU A 7 39.77 8.28 33.50
CA LEU A 7 38.57 9.03 33.13
C LEU A 7 38.96 10.49 32.86
N ILE A 8 38.49 11.05 31.75
CA ILE A 8 38.30 12.50 31.62
C ILE A 8 36.82 12.74 31.28
N LEU A 9 36.23 13.59 32.11
CA LEU A 9 34.83 13.98 32.16
C LEU A 9 34.57 15.22 31.28
N ALA A 10 33.31 15.32 30.83
CA ALA A 10 32.61 16.53 30.36
C ALA A 10 32.92 16.95 28.91
N VAL A 11 31.97 17.37 28.06
CA VAL A 11 30.73 18.13 28.25
C VAL A 11 29.71 17.74 27.15
N SER A 12 28.41 17.79 27.46
CA SER A 12 27.33 17.59 26.50
C SER A 12 26.75 18.92 25.97
N VAL A 13 26.33 18.87 24.69
CA VAL A 13 25.30 19.66 23.97
C VAL A 13 25.68 21.03 23.38
N ALA A 14 25.75 21.05 22.06
CA ALA A 14 24.93 21.93 21.23
C ALA A 14 24.67 21.23 19.87
N ALA A 15 23.44 20.78 19.66
CA ALA A 15 22.99 20.26 18.38
C ALA A 15 22.84 21.43 17.39
N ALA A 16 23.83 21.60 16.52
CA ALA A 16 23.63 22.23 15.22
C ALA A 16 23.50 21.09 14.21
N ALA A 17 22.32 20.94 13.62
CA ALA A 17 22.15 20.04 12.48
C ALA A 17 23.10 20.50 11.37
N PRO A 18 24.07 19.69 10.92
CA PRO A 18 24.85 20.07 9.76
C PRO A 18 23.90 20.02 8.55
N ALA A 19 23.74 21.15 7.88
CA ALA A 19 23.47 21.11 6.45
C ALA A 19 24.47 20.13 5.86
N VAL A 20 24.01 19.08 5.17
CA VAL A 20 24.87 18.12 4.47
C VAL A 20 25.54 18.90 3.33
N GLN A 21 26.56 19.67 3.69
CA GLN A 21 27.57 20.16 2.79
C GLN A 21 28.33 18.91 2.39
N ALA A 22 28.01 18.37 1.21
CA ALA A 22 28.80 17.29 0.65
C ALA A 22 30.27 17.74 0.71
N GLU A 23 31.11 16.97 1.39
CA GLU A 23 32.53 17.29 1.53
C GLU A 23 33.10 17.60 0.14
N PRO A 24 33.89 18.68 -0.01
CA PRO A 24 34.43 19.03 -1.31
C PRO A 24 35.32 17.88 -1.79
N LYS A 25 34.88 17.19 -2.84
CA LYS A 25 35.64 16.09 -3.45
C LYS A 25 37.04 16.60 -3.80
N THR A 26 38.06 15.83 -3.41
CA THR A 26 39.43 16.18 -3.77
C THR A 26 39.65 15.98 -5.27
N ARG A 27 40.62 16.70 -5.85
CA ARG A 27 40.92 16.61 -7.28
C ARG A 27 41.21 15.17 -7.73
N GLU A 28 41.86 14.39 -6.89
CA GLU A 28 42.16 12.99 -7.17
C GLU A 28 40.89 12.11 -7.15
N GLN A 29 39.96 12.35 -6.23
CA GLN A 29 38.68 11.63 -6.22
C GLN A 29 37.86 11.89 -7.49
N VAL A 30 37.83 13.15 -7.96
CA VAL A 30 37.14 13.51 -9.21
C VAL A 30 37.78 12.83 -10.43
N ARG A 31 39.11 12.68 -10.45
CA ARG A 31 39.81 11.97 -11.55
C ARG A 31 39.48 10.47 -11.54
N LEU A 32 39.43 9.86 -10.37
CA LEU A 32 39.08 8.46 -10.21
C LEU A 32 37.64 8.20 -10.67
N GLU A 33 36.70 9.06 -10.25
CA GLU A 33 35.29 8.98 -10.67
C GLU A 33 35.13 9.19 -12.17
N LEU A 34 35.90 10.10 -12.76
CA LEU A 34 35.90 10.31 -14.20
C LEU A 34 36.42 9.06 -14.93
N GLU A 35 37.51 8.44 -14.49
CA GLU A 35 38.00 7.18 -15.09
C GLU A 35 36.99 6.03 -14.95
N GLN A 36 36.34 5.91 -13.80
CA GLN A 36 35.27 4.95 -13.58
C GLN A 36 34.10 5.18 -14.55
N ALA A 37 33.67 6.43 -14.73
CA ALA A 37 32.59 6.79 -15.63
C ALA A 37 32.94 6.54 -17.09
N LYS A 38 34.19 6.78 -17.50
CA LYS A 38 34.70 6.41 -18.84
C LYS A 38 34.63 4.90 -19.06
N ASN A 39 35.12 4.12 -18.09
CA ASN A 39 35.10 2.66 -18.18
C ASN A 39 33.67 2.10 -18.17
N ALA A 40 32.75 2.77 -17.48
CA ALA A 40 31.34 2.46 -17.47
C ALA A 40 30.58 2.92 -18.73
N GLY A 41 31.26 3.57 -19.70
CA GLY A 41 30.62 4.09 -20.92
C GLY A 41 29.67 5.26 -20.68
N LEU A 42 29.73 5.90 -19.51
CA LEU A 42 28.85 7.02 -19.12
C LEU A 42 29.38 8.38 -19.61
N VAL A 43 30.55 8.42 -20.25
CA VAL A 43 31.19 9.63 -20.78
C VAL A 43 31.53 9.40 -22.25
N THR A 44 30.98 10.23 -23.14
CA THR A 44 31.31 10.22 -24.58
C THR A 44 32.43 11.24 -24.89
N TYR A 45 33.21 10.98 -25.95
CA TYR A 45 34.30 11.86 -26.42
C TYR A 45 34.08 12.21 -27.90
N GLY A 46 34.31 13.48 -28.27
CA GLY A 46 34.19 13.95 -29.67
C GLY A 46 32.75 14.24 -30.10
N GLU A 47 32.48 14.19 -31.41
CA GLU A 47 31.19 14.45 -32.08
C GLU A 47 30.16 13.29 -31.91
N GLN A 48 30.36 12.37 -30.96
CA GLN A 48 29.42 11.27 -30.73
C GLN A 48 28.20 11.75 -29.95
N ASP A 49 27.02 11.23 -30.31
CA ASP A 49 25.71 11.65 -29.79
C ASP A 49 25.69 11.82 -28.26
N TYR A 50 25.27 13.01 -27.83
CA TYR A 50 24.98 13.35 -26.43
C TYR A 50 23.46 13.37 -26.25
N PRO A 51 22.92 12.73 -25.20
CA PRO A 51 23.58 12.16 -24.02
C PRO A 51 24.17 10.75 -24.22
N PRO A 52 25.09 10.29 -23.34
CA PRO A 52 25.60 8.91 -23.35
C PRO A 52 24.44 7.90 -23.36
N ALA A 53 24.54 6.86 -24.19
CA ALA A 53 23.57 5.77 -24.22
C ALA A 53 23.54 5.09 -22.85
N ILE A 54 22.51 5.39 -22.07
CA ILE A 54 22.25 4.76 -20.78
C ILE A 54 21.91 3.29 -21.08
N ALA A 55 22.59 2.34 -20.44
CA ALA A 55 22.25 0.92 -20.54
C ALA A 55 20.74 0.75 -20.28
N PRO A 56 19.98 0.05 -21.14
CA PRO A 56 18.53 0.02 -21.05
C PRO A 56 18.10 -0.51 -19.68
N SER A 57 17.42 0.35 -18.93
CA SER A 57 16.87 0.08 -17.62
C SER A 57 15.74 -0.94 -17.74
N GLN A 58 16.07 -2.22 -17.53
CA GLN A 58 15.17 -3.38 -17.59
C GLN A 58 14.44 -3.55 -18.93
N ALA A 59 14.44 -4.76 -19.48
CA ALA A 59 13.62 -5.05 -20.65
C ALA A 59 12.14 -4.83 -20.28
N GLY A 60 11.50 -3.83 -20.89
CA GLY A 60 10.06 -3.62 -20.78
C GLY A 60 9.28 -4.83 -21.32
N LYS A 61 7.98 -4.88 -21.06
CA LYS A 61 7.11 -5.92 -21.61
C LYS A 61 7.20 -5.89 -23.15
N THR A 62 7.43 -7.05 -23.74
CA THR A 62 7.34 -7.23 -25.19
C THR A 62 5.90 -7.04 -25.66
N SER A 63 5.70 -6.67 -26.92
CA SER A 63 4.35 -6.54 -27.51
C SER A 63 3.55 -7.84 -27.38
N ALA A 64 4.21 -9.01 -27.46
CA ALA A 64 3.59 -10.31 -27.25
C ALA A 64 3.06 -10.46 -25.81
N GLN A 65 3.85 -10.10 -24.81
CA GLN A 65 3.42 -10.13 -23.40
C GLN A 65 2.25 -9.19 -23.14
N VAL A 66 2.25 -8.00 -23.76
CA VAL A 66 1.14 -7.04 -23.66
C VAL A 66 -0.13 -7.59 -24.31
N ALA A 67 -0.02 -8.23 -25.47
CA ALA A 67 -1.15 -8.87 -26.15
C ALA A 67 -1.76 -10.01 -25.32
N ASP A 68 -0.92 -10.88 -24.75
CA ASP A 68 -1.37 -11.98 -23.89
C ASP A 68 -2.05 -11.48 -22.61
N GLU A 69 -1.54 -10.41 -22.01
CA GLU A 69 -2.16 -9.78 -20.84
C GLU A 69 -3.50 -9.13 -21.19
N LEU A 70 -3.57 -8.44 -22.32
CA LEU A 70 -4.81 -7.83 -22.81
C LEU A 70 -5.86 -8.91 -23.10
N GLN A 71 -5.50 -10.00 -23.77
CA GLN A 71 -6.40 -11.12 -24.04
C GLN A 71 -6.93 -11.75 -22.74
N ARG A 72 -6.06 -11.95 -21.74
CA ARG A 72 -6.48 -12.45 -20.42
C ARG A 72 -7.42 -11.49 -19.71
N ALA A 73 -7.15 -10.19 -19.76
CA ALA A 73 -7.98 -9.17 -19.14
C ALA A 73 -9.36 -9.08 -19.81
N GLN A 74 -9.43 -9.18 -21.14
CA GLN A 74 -10.68 -9.24 -21.90
C GLN A 74 -11.48 -10.50 -21.53
N ALA A 75 -10.83 -11.67 -21.51
CA ALA A 75 -11.47 -12.93 -21.13
C ALA A 75 -12.01 -12.91 -19.68
N ALA A 76 -11.36 -12.16 -18.79
CA ALA A 76 -11.79 -11.95 -17.41
C ALA A 76 -12.85 -10.84 -17.23
N GLY A 77 -13.25 -10.15 -18.31
CA GLY A 77 -14.20 -9.03 -18.24
C GLY A 77 -13.64 -7.77 -17.55
N LEU A 78 -12.32 -7.66 -17.43
CA LEU A 78 -11.64 -6.53 -16.77
C LEU A 78 -11.40 -5.34 -17.69
N VAL A 79 -11.72 -5.47 -18.98
CA VAL A 79 -11.55 -4.43 -20.00
C VAL A 79 -12.93 -3.95 -20.46
N THR A 80 -13.18 -2.65 -20.42
CA THR A 80 -14.38 -2.03 -20.98
C THR A 80 -14.05 -1.07 -22.12
N TYR A 81 -15.02 -0.84 -23.00
CA TYR A 81 -14.88 -0.01 -24.19
C TYR A 81 -15.94 1.11 -24.15
N GLY A 82 -15.51 2.38 -24.24
CA GLY A 82 -16.38 3.56 -24.30
C GLY A 82 -16.66 4.26 -22.96
N GLU A 83 -17.25 5.47 -23.02
CA GLU A 83 -17.52 6.36 -21.86
C GLU A 83 -18.50 5.84 -20.79
N LEU A 84 -19.24 4.75 -21.02
CA LEU A 84 -20.41 4.39 -20.20
C LEU A 84 -20.22 3.22 -19.23
N ASP A 85 -19.14 2.43 -19.34
CA ASP A 85 -18.94 1.22 -18.54
C ASP A 85 -17.65 1.28 -17.70
N TYR A 86 -17.43 2.41 -17.01
CA TYR A 86 -16.38 2.52 -16.00
C TYR A 86 -16.99 2.64 -14.60
N PRO A 87 -16.59 1.79 -13.63
CA PRO A 87 -15.55 0.74 -13.73
C PRO A 87 -16.02 -0.53 -14.47
N PRO A 88 -15.09 -1.40 -14.93
CA PRO A 88 -15.44 -2.69 -15.51
C PRO A 88 -16.41 -3.47 -14.62
N SER A 89 -17.43 -4.09 -15.25
CA SER A 89 -18.33 -5.02 -14.58
C SER A 89 -17.50 -6.22 -14.12
N LEU A 90 -17.03 -6.15 -12.87
CA LEU A 90 -16.35 -7.27 -12.24
C LEU A 90 -17.30 -8.48 -12.28
N PRO A 91 -16.78 -9.71 -12.50
CA PRO A 91 -17.61 -10.90 -12.38
C PRO A 91 -18.35 -10.81 -11.05
N ALA A 92 -19.69 -10.88 -11.10
CA ALA A 92 -20.55 -10.60 -9.96
C ALA A 92 -20.22 -11.56 -8.81
N THR A 93 -19.29 -11.16 -7.94
CA THR A 93 -19.34 -11.62 -6.55
C THR A 93 -20.75 -11.28 -6.09
N ALA A 94 -21.49 -12.30 -5.65
CA ALA A 94 -22.90 -12.17 -5.31
C ALA A 94 -23.06 -10.94 -4.41
N SER A 95 -23.57 -9.85 -5.00
CA SER A 95 -23.73 -8.61 -4.30
C SER A 95 -24.81 -8.83 -3.25
N LYS A 96 -24.59 -8.36 -2.03
CA LYS A 96 -25.57 -8.53 -0.95
C LYS A 96 -26.92 -7.98 -1.41
N THR A 97 -27.95 -8.79 -1.30
CA THR A 97 -29.34 -8.37 -1.48
C THR A 97 -29.70 -7.34 -0.42
N ARG A 98 -30.74 -6.54 -0.69
CA ARG A 98 -31.24 -5.55 0.27
C ARG A 98 -31.66 -6.19 1.59
N ALA A 99 -32.20 -7.40 1.57
CA ALA A 99 -32.58 -8.13 2.79
C ALA A 99 -31.35 -8.52 3.60
N GLU A 100 -30.30 -9.03 2.97
CA GLU A 100 -29.05 -9.38 3.64
C GLU A 100 -28.38 -8.16 4.28
N VAL A 101 -28.38 -7.01 3.60
CA VAL A 101 -27.84 -5.75 4.16
C VAL A 101 -28.63 -5.32 5.38
N ARG A 102 -29.97 -5.36 5.33
CA ARG A 102 -30.82 -5.01 6.48
C ARG A 102 -30.63 -5.98 7.64
N ALA A 103 -30.47 -7.27 7.35
CA ALA A 103 -30.22 -8.29 8.37
C ALA A 103 -28.87 -8.06 9.06
N ASP A 104 -27.79 -7.87 8.30
CA ASP A 104 -26.47 -7.54 8.85
C ASP A 104 -26.51 -6.26 9.69
N LEU A 105 -27.20 -5.21 9.20
CA LEU A 105 -27.35 -3.96 9.93
C LEU A 105 -28.05 -4.17 11.29
N LYS A 106 -29.13 -4.95 11.35
CA LYS A 106 -29.81 -5.25 12.62
C LYS A 106 -28.92 -5.97 13.61
N LEU A 107 -28.07 -6.89 13.15
CA LEU A 107 -27.10 -7.57 14.01
C LEU A 107 -25.99 -6.64 14.48
N TRP A 108 -25.53 -5.73 13.61
CA TRP A 108 -24.56 -4.69 13.95
C TRP A 108 -25.06 -3.74 15.04
N GLN A 109 -26.34 -3.34 14.97
CA GLN A 109 -26.97 -2.53 16.01
C GLN A 109 -27.12 -3.33 17.30
N ARG A 110 -27.55 -4.60 17.22
CA ARG A 110 -27.75 -5.48 18.38
C ARG A 110 -26.46 -5.80 19.15
N SER A 111 -25.32 -5.91 18.46
CA SER A 111 -24.02 -6.10 19.12
C SER A 111 -23.48 -4.82 19.77
N GLY A 112 -24.17 -3.69 19.59
CA GLY A 112 -23.72 -2.38 20.05
C GLY A 112 -22.56 -1.82 19.24
N MET A 113 -22.26 -2.37 18.06
CA MET A 113 -21.21 -1.81 17.20
C MET A 113 -21.56 -0.39 16.75
N GLU A 114 -22.84 -0.08 16.54
CA GLU A 114 -23.31 1.28 16.17
C GLU A 114 -22.87 2.36 17.17
N ASP A 115 -22.87 2.08 18.47
CA ASP A 115 -22.46 3.06 19.49
C ASP A 115 -20.97 3.39 19.46
N LEU A 116 -20.13 2.51 18.89
CA LEU A 116 -18.69 2.77 18.76
C LEU A 116 -18.40 3.81 17.67
N TYR A 117 -19.32 3.98 16.71
CA TYR A 117 -19.19 4.91 15.58
C TYR A 117 -20.03 6.18 15.78
N ARG A 118 -20.59 6.40 16.97
CA ARG A 118 -21.38 7.59 17.28
C ARG A 118 -20.46 8.80 17.50
N GLY A 119 -20.45 9.73 16.54
CA GLY A 119 -19.69 10.98 16.60
C GLY A 119 -18.62 11.09 15.51
N SER A 120 -17.71 12.06 15.62
CA SER A 120 -16.65 12.32 14.62
C SER A 120 -15.34 11.56 14.90
N GLN A 121 -15.31 10.67 15.90
CA GLN A 121 -14.10 9.95 16.28
C GLN A 121 -14.15 8.51 15.78
N GLU A 122 -13.11 8.10 15.08
CA GLU A 122 -12.94 6.71 14.66
C GLU A 122 -12.78 5.81 15.90
N PRO A 123 -13.55 4.71 16.00
CA PRO A 123 -13.39 3.80 17.12
C PRO A 123 -12.04 3.12 17.09
N ASP A 124 -11.40 3.03 18.26
CA ASP A 124 -10.20 2.21 18.45
C ASP A 124 -10.54 0.72 18.27
N VAL A 125 -10.17 0.20 17.10
CA VAL A 125 -10.38 -1.20 16.69
C VAL A 125 -9.57 -2.20 17.52
N PHE A 126 -8.50 -1.75 18.20
CA PHE A 126 -7.68 -2.59 19.06
C PHE A 126 -8.19 -2.63 20.51
N SER A 127 -9.17 -1.79 20.86
CA SER A 127 -9.75 -1.78 22.20
C SER A 127 -10.43 -3.12 22.53
N LEU A 128 -10.36 -3.52 23.80
CA LEU A 128 -11.08 -4.72 24.29
C LEU A 128 -12.59 -4.61 24.00
N LYS A 129 -13.15 -3.41 24.18
CA LYS A 129 -14.56 -3.11 23.94
C LYS A 129 -14.95 -3.36 22.48
N TYR A 130 -14.15 -2.88 21.51
CA TYR A 130 -14.40 -3.14 20.08
C TYR A 130 -14.37 -4.64 19.79
N ARG A 131 -13.30 -5.33 20.21
CA ARG A 131 -13.15 -6.77 19.96
C ARG A 131 -14.30 -7.60 20.52
N GLN A 132 -14.79 -7.28 21.72
CA GLN A 132 -15.93 -7.97 22.33
C GLN A 132 -17.22 -7.78 21.53
N ARG A 133 -17.56 -6.53 21.16
CA ARG A 133 -18.77 -6.24 20.38
C ARG A 133 -18.70 -6.80 18.98
N TYR A 134 -17.53 -6.73 18.35
CA TYR A 134 -17.30 -7.33 17.05
C TYR A 134 -17.41 -8.86 17.10
N ALA A 135 -16.88 -9.51 18.14
CA ALA A 135 -17.03 -10.95 18.33
C ALA A 135 -18.51 -11.36 18.47
N GLU A 136 -19.32 -10.60 19.22
CA GLU A 136 -20.77 -10.84 19.29
C GLU A 136 -21.46 -10.67 17.94
N TYR A 137 -21.11 -9.62 17.18
CA TYR A 137 -21.62 -9.45 15.82
C TYR A 137 -21.30 -10.67 14.94
N VAL A 138 -20.04 -11.14 14.94
CA VAL A 138 -19.60 -12.30 14.17
C VAL A 138 -20.33 -13.57 14.61
N ARG A 139 -20.51 -13.76 15.92
CA ARG A 139 -21.26 -14.90 16.49
C ARG A 139 -22.71 -14.93 15.98
N MET A 140 -23.42 -13.81 16.05
CA MET A 140 -24.81 -13.72 15.56
C MET A 140 -24.90 -13.86 14.04
N ARG A 141 -23.94 -13.27 13.31
CA ARG A 141 -23.91 -13.31 11.83
C ARG A 141 -23.67 -14.73 11.29
N THR A 142 -22.92 -15.54 12.02
CA THR A 142 -22.65 -16.95 11.67
C THR A 142 -23.68 -17.92 12.22
N GLY A 143 -24.55 -17.46 13.13
CA GLY A 143 -25.54 -18.26 13.85
C GLY A 143 -26.91 -18.36 13.19
N ALA A 144 -27.89 -18.83 13.96
CA ALA A 144 -29.29 -18.92 13.54
C ALA A 144 -29.96 -17.54 13.51
N GLU A 145 -29.45 -16.60 14.30
CA GLU A 145 -29.95 -15.24 14.43
C GLU A 145 -29.94 -14.51 13.09
N TYR A 146 -28.89 -14.70 12.28
CA TYR A 146 -28.82 -14.12 10.94
C TYR A 146 -29.89 -14.68 9.99
N ARG A 147 -30.09 -16.01 9.99
CA ARG A 147 -31.08 -16.66 9.12
C ARG A 147 -32.50 -16.21 9.45
N GLN A 148 -32.84 -16.16 10.72
CA GLN A 148 -34.13 -15.64 11.19
C GLN A 148 -34.33 -14.18 10.78
N GLN A 149 -33.31 -13.34 10.96
CA GLN A 149 -33.41 -11.94 10.56
C GLN A 149 -33.57 -11.81 9.04
N LEU A 150 -32.86 -12.62 8.26
CA LEU A 150 -32.96 -12.63 6.81
C LEU A 150 -34.36 -13.04 6.33
N GLU A 151 -34.97 -14.06 6.94
CA GLU A 151 -36.36 -14.47 6.66
C GLU A 151 -37.35 -13.33 6.94
N ILE A 152 -37.19 -12.64 8.07
CA ILE A 152 -38.01 -11.48 8.43
C ILE A 152 -37.86 -10.36 7.41
N GLU A 153 -36.63 -10.04 6.98
CA GLU A 153 -36.40 -8.97 6.01
C GLU A 153 -36.86 -9.34 4.59
N ASN A 154 -36.77 -10.62 4.21
CA ASN A 154 -37.30 -11.11 2.93
C ASN A 154 -38.84 -11.05 2.89
N GLY A 155 -39.53 -11.36 3.99
CA GLY A 155 -41.00 -11.26 4.08
C GLY A 155 -41.55 -9.83 4.11
N ARG A 156 -40.68 -8.80 4.17
CA ARG A 156 -41.05 -7.38 4.15
C ARG A 156 -40.85 -6.69 2.79
N GLN A 157 -40.26 -7.40 1.82
CA GLN A 157 -40.07 -6.89 0.46
C GLN A 157 -41.32 -7.12 -0.38
#